data_AF-A0A353J7C4-F1
#
_entry.id   AF-A0A353J7C4-F1
#
_cell.length_a   1.000
_cell.length_b   1.000
_cell.length_c   1.000
_cell.angle_alpha   90.00
_cell.angle_beta   90.00
_cell.angle_gamma   90.00
#
_symmetry.space_group_name_H-M   'P 1'
#
loop_
_entity.id
_entity.type
_entity.pdbx_description
1 polymer ?
#
loop_
_entity_poly.entity_id
_entity_poly.type
_entity_poly.pdbx_seq_one_letter_code
_entity_poly.pdbx_strand_id
1 'polypeptide(L)'
;MTQKTCKQCGNQFEVFDADATFYKKVDVPEPTLCPRCRQERRLAFRNERTLYPRSCDLCKKNVVAIYPADVPFPVYCNDCWWSDKWSGLDYGIDYDPTRPFFDQFIEVRNKVPRIASLVITSENSEYTNNVGNLKNCYLLFAAEDDEECMYGRLVHNSKNCVDCDNIYECERCYGSLGLRNSYNTHFSERCQTCTDVLFGFNLSGCSSCILCTNLRNASYCIENKQVTKEEYEKRRAEIMASRESLETAAKRFEELKAGSIVKFADIIKCENATGDYLYNCRDTIRAFDTMNARSCGYNNDTLDPTDCYDTNNCYYKPEMCYEMMGVLQAYNSKSCVYVFYASDMLFCDSCHNMNSGIACVGVRKTDYCILNKQYNKETFEKMKAEIVERLKREKI
;
A
#
# COMPACT_ATOMS: atom_id res chain seq x y z
N MET A 1 -27.15 -12.10 -16.42
CA MET A 1 -26.06 -11.17 -16.78
C MET A 1 -26.60 -10.14 -17.76
N THR A 2 -26.07 -8.91 -17.72
CA THR A 2 -26.53 -7.79 -18.57
C THR A 2 -25.35 -7.20 -19.32
N GLN A 3 -25.45 -7.13 -20.66
CA GLN A 3 -24.42 -6.48 -21.49
C GLN A 3 -24.60 -4.95 -21.47
N LYS A 4 -23.49 -4.21 -21.32
CA LYS A 4 -23.48 -2.73 -21.29
C LYS A 4 -22.35 -2.15 -22.11
N THR A 5 -22.59 -0.97 -22.68
CA THR A 5 -21.56 -0.17 -23.37
C THR A 5 -20.90 0.81 -22.40
N CYS A 6 -19.57 0.81 -22.33
CA CYS A 6 -18.78 1.65 -21.43
C CYS A 6 -18.79 3.12 -21.87
N LYS A 7 -19.20 4.04 -20.99
CA LYS A 7 -19.29 5.49 -21.30
C LYS A 7 -17.94 6.17 -21.59
N GLN A 8 -16.83 5.62 -21.10
CA GLN A 8 -15.49 6.22 -21.28
C GLN A 8 -14.76 5.74 -22.54
N CYS A 9 -15.01 4.51 -23.00
CA CYS A 9 -14.22 3.89 -24.08
C CYS A 9 -15.03 3.16 -25.15
N GLY A 10 -16.37 3.17 -25.10
CA GLY A 10 -17.24 2.54 -26.11
C GLY A 10 -17.26 1.00 -26.10
N ASN A 11 -16.30 0.35 -25.44
CA ASN A 11 -16.25 -1.11 -25.33
C ASN A 11 -17.51 -1.67 -24.65
N GLN A 12 -17.99 -2.82 -25.13
CA GLN A 12 -18.95 -3.62 -24.37
C GLN A 12 -18.26 -4.24 -23.15
N PHE A 13 -19.01 -4.36 -22.06
CA PHE A 13 -18.62 -5.11 -20.87
C PHE A 13 -19.85 -5.78 -20.26
N GLU A 14 -19.62 -6.83 -19.49
CA GLU A 14 -20.67 -7.56 -18.80
C GLU A 14 -20.85 -7.00 -17.39
N VAL A 15 -22.10 -6.92 -16.96
CA VAL A 15 -22.48 -6.83 -15.55
C VAL A 15 -23.04 -8.21 -15.20
N PHE A 16 -22.28 -8.99 -14.44
CA PHE A 16 -22.71 -10.30 -13.96
C PHE A 16 -23.86 -10.13 -12.95
N ASP A 17 -24.63 -11.19 -12.70
CA ASP A 17 -25.73 -11.10 -11.72
C ASP A 17 -25.19 -10.93 -10.29
N ALA A 18 -23.95 -11.40 -10.04
CA ALA A 18 -23.16 -11.09 -8.85
C ALA A 18 -22.81 -9.60 -8.74
N ASP A 19 -22.41 -8.96 -9.86
CA ASP A 19 -22.21 -7.51 -9.90
C ASP A 19 -23.53 -6.80 -9.57
N ALA A 20 -24.60 -7.01 -10.34
CA ALA A 20 -25.86 -6.28 -10.16
C ALA A 20 -26.47 -6.44 -8.75
N THR A 21 -26.40 -7.65 -8.19
CA THR A 21 -26.73 -7.93 -6.78
C THR A 21 -25.91 -7.06 -5.84
N PHE A 22 -24.61 -6.92 -6.14
CA PHE A 22 -23.72 -6.12 -5.35
C PHE A 22 -24.00 -4.60 -5.43
N TYR A 23 -24.05 -3.95 -6.60
CA TYR A 23 -24.26 -2.48 -6.67
C TYR A 23 -25.58 -2.08 -5.97
N LYS A 24 -26.59 -2.96 -6.03
CA LYS A 24 -27.84 -2.81 -5.29
C LYS A 24 -27.70 -2.96 -3.77
N LYS A 25 -26.90 -3.93 -3.26
CA LYS A 25 -26.67 -4.17 -1.81
C LYS A 25 -26.35 -2.89 -1.05
N VAL A 26 -25.61 -1.99 -1.70
CA VAL A 26 -25.06 -0.78 -1.09
C VAL A 26 -25.79 0.51 -1.44
N ASP A 27 -26.73 0.52 -2.38
CA ASP A 27 -27.46 1.72 -2.86
C ASP A 27 -26.60 2.67 -3.74
N VAL A 28 -25.94 2.14 -4.77
CA VAL A 28 -25.35 2.92 -5.89
C VAL A 28 -25.91 2.44 -7.24
N PRO A 29 -25.92 3.31 -8.27
CA PRO A 29 -26.21 2.85 -9.62
C PRO A 29 -25.20 1.80 -10.10
N GLU A 30 -25.69 0.81 -10.83
CA GLU A 30 -24.85 -0.14 -11.58
C GLU A 30 -23.82 0.58 -12.47
N PRO A 31 -22.65 -0.02 -12.74
CA PRO A 31 -21.54 0.71 -13.32
C PRO A 31 -21.85 1.13 -14.76
N THR A 32 -21.39 2.33 -15.10
CA THR A 32 -21.36 2.84 -16.49
C THR A 32 -19.97 2.70 -17.14
N LEU A 33 -19.00 2.19 -16.37
CA LEU A 33 -17.60 1.99 -16.74
C LEU A 33 -17.17 0.53 -16.54
N CYS A 34 -16.44 -0.03 -17.51
CA CYS A 34 -15.85 -1.36 -17.40
C CYS A 34 -14.74 -1.42 -16.32
N PRO A 35 -14.40 -2.60 -15.77
CA PRO A 35 -13.50 -2.72 -14.62
C PRO A 35 -12.14 -2.02 -14.78
N ARG A 36 -11.54 -2.07 -15.98
CA ARG A 36 -10.27 -1.40 -16.30
C ARG A 36 -10.34 0.11 -16.09
N CYS A 37 -11.38 0.76 -16.64
CA CYS A 37 -11.59 2.20 -16.47
C CYS A 37 -11.92 2.58 -15.01
N ARG A 38 -12.49 1.66 -14.23
CA ARG A 38 -12.66 1.87 -12.79
C ARG A 38 -11.31 1.88 -12.06
N GLN A 39 -10.37 1.01 -12.45
CA GLN A 39 -9.00 0.94 -11.91
C GLN A 39 -8.12 2.14 -12.34
N GLU A 40 -8.16 2.53 -13.61
CA GLU A 40 -7.46 3.73 -14.15
C GLU A 40 -7.77 4.99 -13.33
N ARG A 41 -9.07 5.29 -13.17
CA ARG A 41 -9.60 6.42 -12.40
C ARG A 41 -9.10 6.45 -10.95
N ARG A 42 -8.82 5.27 -10.42
CA ARG A 42 -8.57 4.99 -9.01
C ARG A 42 -7.09 5.14 -8.64
N LEU A 43 -6.18 4.63 -9.48
CA LEU A 43 -4.73 4.74 -9.27
C LEU A 43 -4.20 6.17 -9.47
N ALA A 44 -4.93 7.02 -10.21
CA ALA A 44 -4.57 8.42 -10.48
C ALA A 44 -4.40 9.32 -9.24
N PHE A 45 -4.73 8.84 -8.04
CA PHE A 45 -4.62 9.56 -6.76
C PHE A 45 -3.31 9.29 -5.99
N ARG A 46 -2.44 8.35 -6.42
CA ARG A 46 -1.21 7.96 -5.71
C ARG A 46 0.04 8.36 -6.50
N ASN A 47 0.79 9.36 -6.02
CA ASN A 47 2.19 9.54 -6.42
C ASN A 47 3.07 8.72 -5.47
N GLU A 48 3.76 7.71 -6.02
CA GLU A 48 4.54 6.77 -5.23
C GLU A 48 6.04 7.12 -5.13
N ARG A 49 6.64 7.76 -6.15
CA ARG A 49 8.11 7.94 -6.23
C ARG A 49 8.62 9.27 -6.78
N THR A 50 7.76 10.17 -7.27
CA THR A 50 8.22 11.46 -7.84
C THR A 50 8.29 12.53 -6.76
N LEU A 51 9.49 13.08 -6.53
CA LEU A 51 9.77 14.08 -5.51
C LEU A 51 10.14 15.43 -6.14
N TYR A 52 9.60 16.52 -5.60
CA TYR A 52 9.78 17.88 -6.09
C TYR A 52 10.37 18.80 -4.99
N PRO A 53 11.30 19.70 -5.32
CA PRO A 53 11.66 20.81 -4.43
C PRO A 53 10.53 21.85 -4.44
N ARG A 54 9.97 22.17 -3.27
CA ARG A 54 8.86 23.14 -3.13
C ARG A 54 9.04 24.01 -1.88
N SER A 55 8.68 25.29 -1.96
CA SER A 55 8.51 26.13 -0.76
C SER A 55 7.15 25.86 -0.12
N CYS A 56 7.12 25.51 1.17
CA CYS A 56 5.91 25.27 1.95
C CYS A 56 4.98 26.50 1.91
N ASP A 57 3.70 26.31 1.58
CA ASP A 57 2.80 27.44 1.35
C ASP A 57 2.48 28.25 2.61
N LEU A 58 2.56 27.65 3.80
CA LEU A 58 2.34 28.35 5.08
C LEU A 58 3.60 29.08 5.60
N CYS A 59 4.78 28.44 5.57
CA CYS A 59 5.98 28.95 6.26
C CYS A 59 7.16 29.29 5.33
N LYS A 60 7.00 29.09 4.01
CA LYS A 60 7.98 29.36 2.94
C LYS A 60 9.34 28.66 3.05
N LYS A 61 9.55 27.77 4.05
CA LYS A 61 10.68 26.81 4.07
C LYS A 61 10.69 25.97 2.78
N ASN A 62 11.86 25.75 2.19
CA ASN A 62 12.02 24.78 1.12
C ASN A 62 12.00 23.35 1.69
N VAL A 63 11.24 22.46 1.04
CA VAL A 63 11.05 21.06 1.43
C VAL A 63 10.96 20.16 0.20
N VAL A 64 11.10 18.86 0.42
CA VAL A 64 10.74 17.81 -0.54
C VAL A 64 9.23 17.58 -0.46
N ALA A 65 8.56 17.42 -1.61
CA ALA A 65 7.12 17.18 -1.68
C ALA A 65 6.72 16.24 -2.84
N ILE A 66 5.55 15.61 -2.75
CA ILE A 66 4.97 14.73 -3.78
C ILE A 66 4.14 15.49 -4.84
N TYR A 67 4.22 16.82 -4.88
CA TYR A 67 3.40 17.69 -5.74
C TYR A 67 4.24 18.72 -6.52
N PRO A 68 4.02 18.88 -7.84
CA PRO A 68 4.63 19.97 -8.61
C PRO A 68 4.06 21.34 -8.22
N ALA A 69 4.67 22.42 -8.70
CA ALA A 69 4.36 23.80 -8.28
C ALA A 69 2.99 24.33 -8.78
N ASP A 70 2.38 23.69 -9.77
CA ASP A 70 1.17 24.11 -10.50
C ASP A 70 -0.13 23.41 -10.04
N VAL A 71 -0.08 22.61 -8.97
CA VAL A 71 -1.28 22.00 -8.38
C VAL A 71 -2.27 23.07 -7.86
N PRO A 72 -3.59 22.85 -7.96
CA PRO A 72 -4.61 23.86 -7.66
C PRO A 72 -4.87 24.09 -6.16
N PHE A 73 -4.07 23.52 -5.26
CA PHE A 73 -4.24 23.56 -3.80
C PHE A 73 -2.93 23.88 -3.07
N PRO A 74 -2.98 24.48 -1.86
CA PRO A 74 -1.79 24.73 -1.04
C PRO A 74 -1.10 23.43 -0.58
N VAL A 75 0.22 23.45 -0.36
CA VAL A 75 0.97 22.31 0.18
C VAL A 75 1.82 22.72 1.39
N TYR A 76 1.64 22.04 2.51
CA TYR A 76 2.29 22.34 3.79
C TYR A 76 3.33 21.27 4.18
N CYS A 77 4.47 21.70 4.70
CA CYS A 77 5.46 20.79 5.29
C CYS A 77 4.93 20.12 6.57
N ASN A 78 5.53 19.00 6.98
CA ASN A 78 5.11 18.23 8.16
C ASN A 78 4.95 19.10 9.43
N ASP A 79 5.91 19.98 9.75
CA ASP A 79 5.84 20.92 10.87
C ASP A 79 4.55 21.77 10.88
N CYS A 80 4.07 22.15 9.70
CA CYS A 80 2.93 23.05 9.52
C CYS A 80 1.62 22.26 9.48
N TRP A 81 1.61 21.16 8.72
CA TRP A 81 0.48 20.25 8.60
C TRP A 81 0.03 19.72 9.96
N TRP A 82 0.97 19.34 10.82
CA TRP A 82 0.67 18.80 12.15
C TRP A 82 0.50 19.85 13.26
N SER A 83 0.56 21.16 12.96
CA SER A 83 0.42 22.26 13.95
C SER A 83 -0.96 22.91 13.98
N ASP A 84 -1.34 23.50 15.12
CA ASP A 84 -2.62 24.22 15.34
C ASP A 84 -2.72 25.58 14.61
N LYS A 85 -1.98 25.77 13.51
CA LYS A 85 -1.93 27.03 12.74
C LYS A 85 -2.99 27.14 11.64
N TRP A 86 -3.76 26.09 11.41
CA TRP A 86 -4.80 26.00 10.39
C TRP A 86 -5.83 24.93 10.81
N SER A 87 -7.06 25.03 10.31
CA SER A 87 -8.10 24.02 10.46
C SER A 87 -8.75 23.70 9.13
N GLY A 88 -9.18 22.45 8.95
CA GLY A 88 -10.01 22.07 7.79
C GLY A 88 -11.37 22.80 7.78
N LEU A 89 -11.86 23.26 8.94
CA LEU A 89 -13.10 24.03 9.08
C LEU A 89 -13.00 25.46 8.51
N ASP A 90 -11.78 26.02 8.41
CA ASP A 90 -11.55 27.39 7.90
C ASP A 90 -11.94 27.53 6.40
N TYR A 91 -12.17 26.40 5.74
CA TYR A 91 -12.52 26.27 4.33
C TYR A 91 -13.97 25.81 4.08
N GLY A 92 -14.78 25.73 5.14
CA GLY A 92 -16.18 25.26 5.08
C GLY A 92 -17.11 26.19 4.30
N ILE A 93 -18.05 25.61 3.55
CA ILE A 93 -19.10 26.35 2.82
C ILE A 93 -20.50 25.82 3.12
N ASP A 94 -21.52 26.66 2.94
CA ASP A 94 -22.92 26.23 2.98
C ASP A 94 -23.30 25.45 1.71
N TYR A 95 -24.08 24.38 1.89
CA TYR A 95 -24.63 23.62 0.77
C TYR A 95 -25.77 24.38 0.07
N ASP A 96 -25.56 24.65 -1.22
CA ASP A 96 -26.55 25.24 -2.12
C ASP A 96 -27.30 24.13 -2.89
N PRO A 97 -28.61 23.92 -2.67
CA PRO A 97 -29.40 22.92 -3.37
C PRO A 97 -29.76 23.31 -4.82
N THR A 98 -29.46 24.54 -5.26
CA THR A 98 -29.65 24.97 -6.67
C THR A 98 -28.46 24.60 -7.56
N ARG A 99 -27.24 24.57 -7.00
CA ARG A 99 -26.00 24.14 -7.67
C ARG A 99 -25.85 22.62 -7.68
N PRO A 100 -25.13 22.00 -8.63
CA PRO A 100 -24.72 20.59 -8.52
C PRO A 100 -23.86 20.34 -7.26
N PHE A 101 -23.94 19.14 -6.71
CA PHE A 101 -23.24 18.78 -5.47
C PHE A 101 -21.72 18.67 -5.66
N PHE A 102 -21.27 17.99 -6.73
CA PHE A 102 -19.85 17.74 -6.94
C PHE A 102 -19.05 18.99 -7.36
N ASP A 103 -19.70 20.01 -7.94
CA ASP A 103 -19.07 21.31 -8.20
C ASP A 103 -18.65 21.98 -6.89
N GLN A 104 -19.51 21.93 -5.87
CA GLN A 104 -19.26 22.47 -4.53
C GLN A 104 -18.17 21.66 -3.81
N PHE A 105 -18.15 20.33 -3.98
CA PHE A 105 -17.09 19.47 -3.45
C PHE A 105 -15.71 19.79 -4.08
N ILE A 106 -15.65 20.03 -5.39
CA ILE A 106 -14.42 20.44 -6.08
C ILE A 106 -13.96 21.83 -5.60
N GLU A 107 -14.90 22.75 -5.35
CA GLU A 107 -14.62 24.08 -4.81
C GLU A 107 -13.92 24.02 -3.44
N VAL A 108 -14.34 23.13 -2.54
CA VAL A 108 -13.66 22.88 -1.25
C VAL A 108 -12.33 22.14 -1.48
N ARG A 109 -12.31 21.10 -2.31
CA ARG A 109 -11.14 20.23 -2.53
C ARG A 109 -9.90 20.97 -3.05
N ASN A 110 -10.07 22.08 -3.75
CA ASN A 110 -8.97 22.93 -4.24
C ASN A 110 -8.54 24.01 -3.23
N LYS A 111 -9.39 24.41 -2.27
CA LYS A 111 -9.01 25.39 -1.23
C LYS A 111 -8.24 24.77 -0.08
N VAL A 112 -8.59 23.54 0.30
CA VAL A 112 -8.01 22.82 1.44
C VAL A 112 -6.55 22.40 1.16
N PRO A 113 -5.60 22.70 2.06
CA PRO A 113 -4.19 22.31 1.91
C PRO A 113 -3.95 20.79 1.83
N ARG A 114 -2.75 20.39 1.39
CA ARG A 114 -2.25 19.00 1.44
C ARG A 114 -0.89 18.90 2.14
N ILE A 115 -0.60 17.73 2.72
CA ILE A 115 0.70 17.41 3.31
C ILE A 115 1.78 17.23 2.23
N ALA A 116 2.99 17.74 2.45
CA ALA A 116 4.07 17.70 1.45
C ALA A 116 4.49 16.26 1.08
N SER A 117 4.69 15.40 2.08
CA SER A 117 4.97 13.97 1.95
C SER A 117 4.27 13.24 3.10
N LEU A 118 3.74 12.04 2.87
CA LEU A 118 3.02 11.28 3.90
C LEU A 118 4.02 10.63 4.87
N VAL A 119 4.35 11.35 5.94
CA VAL A 119 5.32 10.95 6.98
C VAL A 119 4.70 11.11 8.36
N ILE A 120 4.71 10.04 9.16
CA ILE A 120 4.23 10.02 10.54
C ILE A 120 5.42 9.78 11.46
N THR A 121 5.81 10.79 12.24
CA THR A 121 6.88 10.70 13.26
C THR A 121 8.19 10.11 12.73
N SER A 122 9.09 10.91 12.16
CA SER A 122 10.37 10.37 11.66
C SER A 122 11.53 11.36 11.81
N GLU A 123 12.74 10.83 11.98
CA GLU A 123 13.99 11.55 12.22
C GLU A 123 14.96 11.32 11.05
N ASN A 124 15.57 12.39 10.52
CA ASN A 124 16.65 12.32 9.52
C ASN A 124 16.33 11.39 8.33
N SER A 125 15.16 11.62 7.72
CA SER A 125 14.54 10.70 6.73
C SER A 125 13.74 11.46 5.64
N GLU A 126 14.23 12.62 5.19
CA GLU A 126 13.48 13.61 4.39
C GLU A 126 13.06 13.13 2.98
N TYR A 127 13.71 12.08 2.47
CA TYR A 127 13.48 11.53 1.12
C TYR A 127 12.59 10.27 1.15
N THR A 128 11.60 10.24 2.04
CA THR A 128 10.68 9.10 2.24
C THR A 128 9.20 9.53 2.05
N ASN A 129 8.30 8.59 1.75
CA ASN A 129 6.87 8.88 1.55
C ASN A 129 5.95 7.65 1.71
N ASN A 130 4.78 7.84 2.31
CA ASN A 130 3.88 6.81 2.86
C ASN A 130 4.59 5.99 3.95
N VAL A 131 5.02 6.65 5.03
CA VAL A 131 5.90 6.00 6.03
C VAL A 131 5.63 6.43 7.48
N GLY A 132 6.04 5.58 8.44
CA GLY A 132 5.91 5.80 9.89
C GLY A 132 7.16 5.42 10.71
N ASN A 133 7.44 6.18 11.78
CA ASN A 133 8.41 5.84 12.84
C ASN A 133 9.88 5.62 12.41
N LEU A 134 10.34 6.19 11.28
CA LEU A 134 11.70 5.97 10.78
C LEU A 134 12.76 6.85 11.44
N LYS A 135 13.99 6.33 11.47
CA LYS A 135 15.18 7.04 11.94
C LYS A 135 16.37 6.77 11.02
N ASN A 136 17.01 7.82 10.51
CA ASN A 136 18.19 7.74 9.63
C ASN A 136 17.96 6.94 8.31
N CYS A 137 16.81 7.10 7.64
CA CYS A 137 16.42 6.25 6.50
C CYS A 137 16.29 7.02 5.17
N TYR A 138 16.72 6.41 4.05
CA TYR A 138 16.82 7.08 2.74
C TYR A 138 16.12 6.33 1.59
N LEU A 139 15.21 7.01 0.87
CA LEU A 139 14.44 6.47 -0.27
C LEU A 139 13.60 5.21 0.04
N LEU A 140 13.11 5.11 1.28
CA LEU A 140 12.06 4.16 1.67
C LEU A 140 10.67 4.71 1.32
N PHE A 141 9.81 3.83 0.80
CA PHE A 141 8.44 4.13 0.40
C PHE A 141 7.54 2.97 0.83
N ALA A 142 6.41 3.24 1.50
CA ALA A 142 5.56 2.21 2.13
C ALA A 142 6.35 1.33 3.12
N ALA A 143 6.78 1.93 4.24
CA ALA A 143 7.61 1.32 5.29
C ALA A 143 7.26 1.89 6.69
N GLU A 144 7.52 1.13 7.75
CA GLU A 144 7.19 1.51 9.14
C GLU A 144 8.19 0.87 10.13
N ASP A 145 8.54 1.56 11.23
CA ASP A 145 9.43 1.05 12.28
C ASP A 145 10.85 0.63 11.78
N ASP A 146 11.52 1.50 11.02
CA ASP A 146 12.87 1.29 10.46
C ASP A 146 13.95 2.22 11.07
N GLU A 147 15.13 1.67 11.35
CA GLU A 147 16.34 2.45 11.68
C GLU A 147 17.52 2.11 10.74
N GLU A 148 18.21 3.15 10.24
CA GLU A 148 19.43 3.06 9.41
C GLU A 148 19.30 2.14 8.16
N CYS A 149 18.21 2.26 7.41
CA CYS A 149 17.99 1.58 6.12
C CYS A 149 18.13 2.52 4.91
N MET A 150 18.55 2.00 3.76
CA MET A 150 18.52 2.71 2.48
C MET A 150 17.84 1.84 1.43
N TYR A 151 16.97 2.46 0.62
CA TYR A 151 16.11 1.79 -0.37
C TYR A 151 15.05 0.84 0.25
N GLY A 152 14.17 0.22 -0.53
CA GLY A 152 13.04 -0.62 -0.05
C GLY A 152 12.51 -1.60 -1.11
N ARG A 153 11.36 -2.29 -0.94
CA ARG A 153 10.33 -2.33 0.13
C ARG A 153 9.62 -3.69 0.08
N LEU A 154 8.92 -4.17 1.11
CA LEU A 154 8.79 -3.67 2.48
C LEU A 154 10.12 -3.78 3.26
N VAL A 155 10.32 -2.97 4.28
CA VAL A 155 11.41 -3.19 5.24
C VAL A 155 10.90 -2.87 6.64
N HIS A 156 11.36 -3.65 7.62
CA HIS A 156 11.09 -3.50 9.05
C HIS A 156 12.26 -4.10 9.86
N ASN A 157 12.51 -3.58 11.08
CA ASN A 157 13.52 -4.13 12.00
C ASN A 157 14.96 -4.11 11.42
N SER A 158 15.29 -2.97 10.80
CA SER A 158 16.55 -2.70 10.09
C SER A 158 17.74 -2.39 11.00
N LYS A 159 18.94 -2.65 10.46
CA LYS A 159 20.06 -1.68 10.37
C LYS A 159 21.01 -2.10 9.24
N ASN A 160 21.26 -1.18 8.31
CA ASN A 160 22.23 -1.26 7.20
C ASN A 160 21.91 -2.29 6.09
N CYS A 161 20.65 -2.35 5.63
CA CYS A 161 20.22 -3.13 4.46
C CYS A 161 20.40 -2.32 3.15
N VAL A 162 21.04 -2.92 2.14
CA VAL A 162 21.22 -2.44 0.75
C VAL A 162 21.54 -3.67 -0.11
N ASP A 163 20.69 -4.33 -0.90
CA ASP A 163 19.59 -3.85 -1.76
C ASP A 163 18.22 -4.47 -1.40
N CYS A 164 17.92 -4.56 -0.09
CA CYS A 164 16.56 -4.79 0.45
C CYS A 164 15.91 -6.16 0.13
N ASP A 165 14.60 -6.25 0.41
CA ASP A 165 13.66 -7.35 0.18
C ASP A 165 12.23 -6.80 0.45
N ASN A 166 11.22 -7.65 0.67
CA ASN A 166 10.17 -7.44 1.66
C ASN A 166 10.62 -7.87 3.08
N ILE A 167 11.72 -7.29 3.61
CA ILE A 167 12.34 -7.61 4.93
C ILE A 167 11.30 -7.48 6.06
N TYR A 168 11.03 -8.47 6.93
CA TYR A 168 11.50 -9.86 7.06
C TYR A 168 12.98 -10.08 7.47
N GLU A 169 13.49 -9.20 8.34
CA GLU A 169 14.75 -9.33 9.10
C GLU A 169 16.09 -9.43 8.29
N CYS A 170 17.26 -8.98 8.74
CA CYS A 170 17.68 -7.84 9.59
C CYS A 170 19.20 -7.57 9.34
N GLU A 171 19.95 -7.07 10.33
CA GLU A 171 21.40 -6.78 10.27
C GLU A 171 22.28 -7.98 9.80
N ARG A 172 23.15 -7.87 8.79
CA ARG A 172 23.32 -6.84 7.75
C ARG A 172 23.49 -7.55 6.41
N CYS A 173 22.70 -7.19 5.41
CA CYS A 173 22.57 -7.94 4.16
C CYS A 173 22.91 -7.08 2.93
N TYR A 174 23.63 -7.66 1.96
CA TYR A 174 23.89 -7.07 0.64
C TYR A 174 23.58 -8.07 -0.49
N GLY A 175 22.63 -7.71 -1.37
CA GLY A 175 22.03 -8.57 -2.39
C GLY A 175 21.12 -9.68 -1.82
N SER A 176 19.81 -9.47 -1.78
CA SER A 176 18.85 -10.35 -1.07
C SER A 176 17.46 -10.39 -1.71
N LEU A 177 16.73 -11.51 -1.54
CA LEU A 177 15.30 -11.67 -1.86
C LEU A 177 14.65 -12.77 -0.99
N GLY A 178 13.54 -12.47 -0.32
CA GLY A 178 12.78 -13.37 0.54
C GLY A 178 13.56 -13.96 1.72
N LEU A 179 14.25 -13.15 2.53
CA LEU A 179 14.86 -13.64 3.77
C LEU A 179 13.81 -13.75 4.88
N ARG A 180 14.14 -14.47 5.96
CA ARG A 180 13.36 -14.45 7.21
C ARG A 180 14.18 -14.90 8.43
N ASN A 181 14.15 -14.12 9.50
CA ASN A 181 14.74 -14.40 10.82
C ASN A 181 16.19 -14.94 10.73
N SER A 182 17.00 -14.36 9.84
CA SER A 182 18.31 -14.91 9.48
C SER A 182 19.44 -13.91 9.76
N TYR A 183 20.60 -14.42 10.15
CA TYR A 183 21.78 -13.62 10.53
C TYR A 183 22.96 -13.91 9.59
N ASN A 184 23.73 -12.86 9.26
CA ASN A 184 24.95 -12.95 8.44
C ASN A 184 24.75 -13.77 7.15
N THR A 185 23.70 -13.44 6.39
CA THR A 185 23.28 -14.17 5.19
C THR A 185 23.52 -13.32 3.94
N HIS A 186 24.24 -13.88 2.95
CA HIS A 186 24.76 -13.13 1.79
C HIS A 186 24.39 -13.81 0.48
N PHE A 187 24.01 -13.02 -0.53
CA PHE A 187 23.69 -13.49 -1.89
C PHE A 187 22.74 -14.70 -1.92
N SER A 188 21.71 -14.68 -1.08
CA SER A 188 20.85 -15.83 -0.79
C SER A 188 19.38 -15.47 -0.91
N GLU A 189 18.56 -16.48 -1.21
CA GLU A 189 17.14 -16.32 -1.54
C GLU A 189 16.23 -17.29 -0.78
N ARG A 190 15.05 -16.84 -0.36
CA ARG A 190 13.99 -17.68 0.25
C ARG A 190 14.45 -18.42 1.53
N CYS A 191 15.44 -17.90 2.26
CA CYS A 191 16.05 -18.54 3.43
C CYS A 191 15.37 -18.13 4.74
N GLN A 192 14.97 -19.11 5.57
CA GLN A 192 14.27 -18.90 6.84
C GLN A 192 15.03 -19.47 8.04
N THR A 193 15.15 -18.69 9.12
CA THR A 193 15.84 -19.06 10.38
C THR A 193 17.22 -19.67 10.12
N CYS A 194 18.08 -18.91 9.45
CA CYS A 194 19.40 -19.32 9.01
C CYS A 194 20.53 -18.46 9.61
N THR A 195 21.75 -18.99 9.64
CA THR A 195 22.92 -18.31 10.22
C THR A 195 24.18 -18.61 9.42
N ASP A 196 24.98 -17.60 9.08
CA ASP A 196 26.23 -17.76 8.32
C ASP A 196 26.03 -18.50 6.97
N VAL A 197 25.11 -18.00 6.13
CA VAL A 197 24.76 -18.59 4.84
C VAL A 197 25.29 -17.73 3.68
N LEU A 198 25.82 -18.38 2.64
CA LEU A 198 26.41 -17.75 1.47
C LEU A 198 25.98 -18.50 0.20
N PHE A 199 25.22 -17.85 -0.68
CA PHE A 199 24.59 -18.52 -1.84
C PHE A 199 23.67 -19.69 -1.44
N GLY A 200 22.70 -19.44 -0.57
CA GLY A 200 21.64 -20.37 -0.21
C GLY A 200 20.33 -20.11 -0.98
N PHE A 201 19.65 -21.15 -1.45
CA PHE A 201 18.31 -21.06 -2.03
C PHE A 201 17.29 -21.91 -1.26
N ASN A 202 16.20 -21.30 -0.79
CA ASN A 202 15.09 -21.96 -0.11
C ASN A 202 15.59 -22.87 1.04
N LEU A 203 16.46 -22.35 1.91
CA LEU A 203 16.95 -23.08 3.09
C LEU A 203 16.05 -22.81 4.30
N SER A 204 15.94 -23.77 5.23
CA SER A 204 15.27 -23.50 6.52
C SER A 204 15.92 -24.22 7.69
N GLY A 205 16.19 -23.48 8.77
CA GLY A 205 16.84 -24.00 9.97
C GLY A 205 18.31 -24.37 9.77
N CYS A 206 18.97 -23.76 8.77
CA CYS A 206 20.33 -24.13 8.36
C CYS A 206 21.39 -23.15 8.84
N SER A 207 22.56 -23.65 9.27
CA SER A 207 23.72 -22.84 9.66
C SER A 207 24.98 -23.21 8.90
N SER A 208 25.89 -22.27 8.66
CA SER A 208 27.16 -22.54 7.96
C SER A 208 26.96 -23.30 6.63
N CYS A 209 26.28 -22.69 5.65
CA CYS A 209 25.94 -23.33 4.37
C CYS A 209 26.38 -22.49 3.17
N ILE A 210 27.05 -23.13 2.21
CA ILE A 210 27.58 -22.52 0.97
C ILE A 210 26.99 -23.21 -0.26
N LEU A 211 26.49 -22.43 -1.23
CA LEU A 211 26.02 -22.94 -2.54
C LEU A 211 24.99 -24.08 -2.39
N CYS A 212 24.07 -23.95 -1.43
CA CYS A 212 23.12 -25.02 -1.05
C CYS A 212 21.68 -24.67 -1.46
N THR A 213 20.89 -25.69 -1.80
CA THR A 213 19.50 -25.56 -2.25
C THR A 213 18.58 -26.52 -1.49
N ASN A 214 17.42 -26.02 -1.02
CA ASN A 214 16.35 -26.80 -0.38
C ASN A 214 16.69 -27.60 0.89
N LEU A 215 17.85 -27.42 1.52
CA LEU A 215 18.18 -28.13 2.77
C LEU A 215 17.27 -27.71 3.94
N ARG A 216 17.12 -28.61 4.91
CA ARG A 216 16.34 -28.42 6.14
C ARG A 216 17.15 -28.90 7.34
N ASN A 217 17.26 -28.08 8.38
CA ASN A 217 17.92 -28.42 9.66
C ASN A 217 19.35 -28.99 9.50
N ALA A 218 20.11 -28.48 8.53
CA ALA A 218 21.45 -28.94 8.19
C ALA A 218 22.53 -27.90 8.57
N SER A 219 23.75 -28.35 8.87
CA SER A 219 24.87 -27.45 9.22
C SER A 219 26.19 -27.89 8.61
N TYR A 220 27.07 -26.94 8.25
CA TYR A 220 28.36 -27.21 7.57
C TYR A 220 28.16 -27.98 6.25
N CYS A 221 27.51 -27.33 5.28
CA CYS A 221 27.21 -27.92 3.97
C CYS A 221 27.79 -27.10 2.81
N ILE A 222 28.28 -27.79 1.78
CA ILE A 222 28.73 -27.22 0.49
C ILE A 222 28.08 -28.01 -0.64
N GLU A 223 27.39 -27.34 -1.58
CA GLU A 223 26.69 -27.99 -2.72
C GLU A 223 25.83 -29.20 -2.29
N ASN A 224 25.01 -28.99 -1.25
CA ASN A 224 24.12 -29.98 -0.63
C ASN A 224 24.81 -31.21 -0.01
N LYS A 225 26.13 -31.15 0.24
CA LYS A 225 26.89 -32.22 0.91
C LYS A 225 27.37 -31.74 2.28
N GLN A 226 27.21 -32.61 3.28
CA GLN A 226 27.81 -32.45 4.61
C GLN A 226 29.34 -32.48 4.49
N VAL A 227 30.01 -31.49 5.09
CA VAL A 227 31.48 -31.35 5.15
C VAL A 227 31.95 -31.14 6.59
N THR A 228 33.25 -31.13 6.84
CA THR A 228 33.79 -30.70 8.15
C THR A 228 33.77 -29.17 8.28
N LYS A 229 33.99 -28.67 9.51
CA LYS A 229 34.07 -27.23 9.78
C LYS A 229 35.28 -26.58 9.09
N GLU A 230 36.38 -27.31 9.01
CA GLU A 230 37.64 -26.86 8.43
C GLU A 230 37.52 -26.74 6.90
N GLU A 231 36.84 -27.70 6.27
CA GLU A 231 36.48 -27.65 4.84
C GLU A 231 35.53 -26.47 4.55
N TYR A 232 34.54 -26.25 5.43
CA TYR A 232 33.61 -25.14 5.33
C TYR A 232 34.29 -23.77 5.39
N GLU A 233 35.07 -23.47 6.43
CA GLU A 233 35.73 -22.17 6.57
C GLU A 233 36.78 -21.94 5.47
N LYS A 234 37.48 -22.98 5.02
CA LYS A 234 38.35 -22.90 3.83
C LYS A 234 37.57 -22.47 2.60
N ARG A 235 36.42 -23.11 2.31
CA ARG A 235 35.61 -22.75 1.14
C ARG A 235 35.00 -21.36 1.25
N ARG A 236 34.62 -20.95 2.46
CA ARG A 236 34.12 -19.60 2.76
C ARG A 236 35.18 -18.53 2.47
N ALA A 237 36.42 -18.76 2.90
CA ALA A 237 37.55 -17.87 2.65
C ALA A 237 37.91 -17.78 1.15
N GLU A 238 37.88 -18.90 0.41
CA GLU A 238 38.11 -18.91 -1.04
C GLU A 238 37.12 -18.03 -1.81
N ILE A 239 35.83 -18.11 -1.48
CA ILE A 239 34.79 -17.33 -2.19
C ILE A 239 34.92 -15.84 -1.87
N MET A 240 35.13 -15.50 -0.59
CA MET A 240 35.23 -14.11 -0.11
C MET A 240 36.58 -13.42 -0.44
N ALA A 241 37.53 -14.12 -1.06
CA ALA A 241 38.89 -13.60 -1.28
C ALA A 241 38.96 -12.42 -2.28
N SER A 242 38.01 -12.31 -3.20
CA SER A 242 38.03 -11.31 -4.28
C SER A 242 36.66 -11.07 -4.90
N ARG A 243 36.54 -10.02 -5.72
CA ARG A 243 35.34 -9.80 -6.55
C ARG A 243 35.17 -10.90 -7.61
N GLU A 244 36.25 -11.40 -8.22
CA GLU A 244 36.19 -12.41 -9.28
C GLU A 244 35.76 -13.79 -8.74
N SER A 245 36.25 -14.18 -7.56
CA SER A 245 35.81 -15.40 -6.87
C SER A 245 34.33 -15.33 -6.46
N LEU A 246 33.87 -14.14 -6.05
CA LEU A 246 32.47 -13.89 -5.71
C LEU A 246 31.54 -13.93 -6.94
N GLU A 247 31.93 -13.28 -8.05
CA GLU A 247 31.19 -13.34 -9.32
C GLU A 247 31.19 -14.75 -9.94
N THR A 248 32.23 -15.53 -9.69
CA THR A 248 32.30 -16.95 -10.09
C THR A 248 31.38 -17.82 -9.23
N ALA A 249 31.35 -17.59 -7.91
CA ALA A 249 30.41 -18.28 -7.02
C ALA A 249 28.95 -17.93 -7.31
N ALA A 250 28.65 -16.68 -7.68
CA ALA A 250 27.31 -16.26 -8.12
C ALA A 250 26.84 -16.99 -9.39
N LYS A 251 27.72 -17.13 -10.41
CA LYS A 251 27.41 -17.94 -11.60
C LYS A 251 27.12 -19.40 -11.23
N ARG A 252 27.93 -19.99 -10.33
CA ARG A 252 27.73 -21.35 -9.83
C ARG A 252 26.43 -21.51 -9.02
N PHE A 253 26.02 -20.48 -8.27
CA PHE A 253 24.75 -20.48 -7.55
C PHE A 253 23.56 -20.56 -8.50
N GLU A 254 23.54 -19.77 -9.58
CA GLU A 254 22.45 -19.81 -10.56
C GLU A 254 22.37 -21.18 -11.29
N GLU A 255 23.50 -21.82 -11.60
CA GLU A 255 23.51 -23.21 -12.11
C GLU A 255 22.82 -24.20 -11.15
N LEU A 256 23.11 -24.12 -9.86
CA LEU A 256 22.58 -25.01 -8.82
C LEU A 256 21.11 -24.71 -8.51
N LYS A 257 20.72 -23.43 -8.53
CA LYS A 257 19.36 -22.91 -8.36
C LYS A 257 18.46 -23.30 -9.53
N ALA A 258 18.97 -23.29 -10.77
CA ALA A 258 18.25 -23.76 -11.95
C ALA A 258 17.92 -25.27 -11.91
N GLY A 259 18.73 -26.07 -11.21
CA GLY A 259 18.45 -27.49 -10.94
C GLY A 259 17.63 -27.77 -9.67
N SER A 260 17.14 -26.74 -8.97
CA SER A 260 16.51 -26.89 -7.66
C SER A 260 15.02 -27.22 -7.73
N ILE A 261 14.49 -27.88 -6.69
CA ILE A 261 13.04 -28.06 -6.53
C ILE A 261 12.42 -26.71 -6.14
N VAL A 262 11.45 -26.26 -6.92
CA VAL A 262 10.66 -25.05 -6.65
C VAL A 262 9.20 -25.46 -6.41
N LYS A 263 8.57 -24.85 -5.41
CA LYS A 263 7.14 -25.05 -5.12
C LYS A 263 6.31 -24.36 -6.21
N PHE A 264 5.28 -25.03 -6.72
CA PHE A 264 4.40 -24.49 -7.77
C PHE A 264 3.77 -23.14 -7.36
N ALA A 265 3.22 -23.07 -6.14
CA ALA A 265 2.76 -21.85 -5.50
C ALA A 265 2.41 -22.11 -4.02
N ASP A 266 2.50 -21.07 -3.19
CA ASP A 266 1.95 -20.96 -1.82
C ASP A 266 0.44 -20.62 -1.86
N ILE A 267 -0.32 -21.47 -2.57
CA ILE A 267 -1.78 -21.56 -2.49
C ILE A 267 -2.15 -22.28 -1.19
N ILE A 268 -2.68 -21.56 -0.20
CA ILE A 268 -2.97 -22.07 1.14
C ILE A 268 -4.46 -21.88 1.48
N LYS A 269 -5.24 -22.96 1.31
CA LYS A 269 -6.68 -23.08 1.64
C LYS A 269 -7.63 -22.31 0.69
N CYS A 270 -7.58 -22.64 -0.58
CA CYS A 270 -8.14 -21.79 -1.64
C CYS A 270 -9.10 -22.54 -2.56
N GLU A 271 -10.38 -22.16 -2.57
CA GLU A 271 -11.37 -22.73 -3.47
C GLU A 271 -11.41 -21.94 -4.80
N ASN A 272 -11.41 -22.68 -5.93
CA ASN A 272 -11.56 -22.17 -7.30
C ASN A 272 -10.62 -21.01 -7.70
N ALA A 273 -9.31 -21.14 -7.44
CA ALA A 273 -8.43 -19.97 -7.47
C ALA A 273 -6.94 -20.16 -7.84
N THR A 274 -6.24 -19.04 -8.08
CA THR A 274 -5.00 -18.96 -8.89
C THR A 274 -3.98 -17.89 -8.44
N GLY A 275 -2.74 -18.26 -8.09
CA GLY A 275 -1.60 -17.36 -7.75
C GLY A 275 -0.68 -17.87 -6.60
N ASP A 276 0.23 -17.06 -6.03
CA ASP A 276 1.33 -17.48 -5.12
C ASP A 276 1.69 -16.49 -3.97
N TYR A 277 1.75 -16.94 -2.70
CA TYR A 277 1.77 -16.23 -1.38
C TYR A 277 0.38 -15.99 -0.73
N LEU A 278 0.09 -16.61 0.44
CA LEU A 278 -1.27 -16.80 1.05
C LEU A 278 -2.38 -17.16 0.02
N TYR A 279 -2.06 -17.50 -1.24
CA TYR A 279 -2.84 -17.01 -2.37
C TYR A 279 -4.05 -17.91 -2.56
N ASN A 280 -5.19 -17.51 -2.01
CA ASN A 280 -6.42 -17.25 -2.75
C ASN A 280 -7.72 -17.55 -1.98
N CYS A 281 -8.77 -16.87 -2.41
CA CYS A 281 -9.95 -17.52 -2.95
C CYS A 281 -10.32 -16.76 -4.24
N ARG A 282 -10.84 -17.39 -5.32
CA ARG A 282 -11.39 -16.73 -6.53
C ARG A 282 -12.70 -17.41 -7.00
N ASP A 283 -13.38 -16.73 -7.92
CA ASP A 283 -14.85 -16.62 -8.13
C ASP A 283 -15.81 -16.88 -6.96
N THR A 284 -15.41 -16.77 -5.69
CA THR A 284 -15.09 -15.55 -4.93
C THR A 284 -14.64 -14.22 -5.61
N ILE A 285 -13.90 -14.20 -6.71
CA ILE A 285 -13.42 -13.06 -7.53
C ILE A 285 -12.68 -12.03 -6.70
N ARG A 286 -11.37 -12.28 -6.49
CA ARG A 286 -10.73 -11.99 -5.20
C ARG A 286 -9.21 -12.21 -5.34
N ALA A 287 -8.43 -11.23 -5.81
CA ALA A 287 -6.96 -11.42 -5.99
C ALA A 287 -6.25 -11.71 -4.66
N PHE A 288 -5.13 -12.42 -4.67
CA PHE A 288 -4.21 -12.52 -3.52
C PHE A 288 -2.83 -11.91 -3.88
N ASP A 289 -1.74 -11.73 -3.12
CA ASP A 289 -0.81 -12.32 -2.11
C ASP A 289 -1.17 -12.75 -0.65
N THR A 290 -2.42 -12.89 -0.21
CA THR A 290 -3.29 -11.74 -0.13
C THR A 290 -2.52 -10.55 0.40
N MET A 291 -2.77 -10.21 1.64
CA MET A 291 -3.10 -8.84 1.86
C MET A 291 -4.64 -8.79 2.18
N ASN A 292 -5.51 -8.65 1.14
CA ASN A 292 -7.01 -8.61 1.19
C ASN A 292 -7.80 -9.81 1.79
N ALA A 293 -9.12 -9.61 1.90
CA ALA A 293 -10.10 -10.47 1.22
C ALA A 293 -11.00 -9.56 0.38
N ARG A 294 -10.94 -9.64 -0.95
CA ARG A 294 -11.66 -8.74 -1.88
C ARG A 294 -12.81 -9.45 -2.55
N SER A 295 -14.03 -9.02 -2.28
CA SER A 295 -15.24 -9.62 -2.82
C SER A 295 -15.30 -9.57 -4.36
N CYS A 296 -16.11 -10.44 -4.97
CA CYS A 296 -17.09 -10.09 -6.01
C CYS A 296 -16.88 -8.78 -6.86
N GLY A 297 -15.81 -8.68 -7.75
CA GLY A 297 -14.35 -6.93 -9.48
C GLY A 297 -12.87 -6.29 -9.40
N TYR A 298 -11.71 -6.76 -8.85
CA TYR A 298 -11.41 -7.76 -7.79
C TYR A 298 -9.93 -8.00 -7.48
N ASN A 299 -9.35 -7.11 -6.69
CA ASN A 299 -7.92 -6.82 -6.78
C ASN A 299 -7.18 -6.57 -5.46
N ASN A 300 -5.91 -6.95 -5.48
CA ASN A 300 -5.03 -6.92 -4.33
C ASN A 300 -3.88 -5.87 -4.56
N ASP A 301 -2.71 -5.77 -3.91
CA ASP A 301 -1.89 -6.63 -3.00
C ASP A 301 -1.82 -6.21 -1.49
N THR A 302 -2.85 -6.38 -0.62
CA THR A 302 -3.32 -5.21 0.18
C THR A 302 -3.34 -5.09 1.75
N LEU A 303 -4.01 -5.92 2.58
CA LEU A 303 -4.19 -5.89 4.09
C LEU A 303 -5.29 -4.98 4.66
N ASP A 304 -6.52 -5.17 4.21
CA ASP A 304 -7.57 -4.14 4.21
C ASP A 304 -8.84 -4.70 3.51
N PRO A 305 -9.56 -5.65 4.12
CA PRO A 305 -10.53 -6.53 3.45
C PRO A 305 -11.88 -5.85 3.12
N THR A 306 -12.46 -6.15 1.96
CA THR A 306 -13.09 -5.09 1.14
C THR A 306 -13.96 -5.56 -0.07
N ASP A 307 -14.49 -4.58 -0.84
CA ASP A 307 -15.26 -4.54 -2.12
C ASP A 307 -14.99 -5.65 -3.14
N CYS A 308 -15.77 -5.84 -4.22
CA CYS A 308 -17.01 -5.20 -4.74
C CYS A 308 -17.02 -4.01 -5.77
N TYR A 309 -16.02 -3.11 -5.93
CA TYR A 309 -15.57 -2.33 -7.13
C TYR A 309 -14.56 -1.13 -6.91
N ASP A 310 -13.41 -1.17 -6.22
CA ASP A 310 -12.55 -2.26 -5.69
C ASP A 310 -11.05 -1.81 -5.66
N THR A 311 -10.13 -2.54 -4.98
CA THR A 311 -8.62 -2.54 -5.00
C THR A 311 -7.86 -1.79 -3.88
N ASN A 312 -6.59 -2.17 -3.59
CA ASN A 312 -5.61 -1.37 -2.80
C ASN A 312 -4.13 -1.29 -3.42
N ASN A 313 -2.88 -1.58 -2.94
CA ASN A 313 -2.12 -2.14 -1.77
C ASN A 313 -1.66 -1.14 -0.69
N CYS A 314 -2.08 -1.38 0.57
CA CYS A 314 -2.54 -0.25 1.35
C CYS A 314 -2.65 -0.32 2.89
N TYR A 315 -2.79 -1.47 3.53
CA TYR A 315 -2.45 -1.68 4.96
C TYR A 315 -3.24 -1.01 6.12
N TYR A 316 -4.06 -1.86 6.78
CA TYR A 316 -4.85 -1.78 8.05
C TYR A 316 -6.37 -1.54 7.95
N LYS A 317 -7.05 -1.39 6.80
CA LYS A 317 -8.46 -0.92 6.86
C LYS A 317 -9.47 -1.46 5.84
N PRO A 318 -10.61 -2.00 6.31
CA PRO A 318 -11.79 -2.16 5.47
C PRO A 318 -12.38 -0.80 5.08
N GLU A 319 -12.45 -0.60 3.78
CA GLU A 319 -13.35 0.33 3.12
C GLU A 319 -14.66 -0.49 2.87
N MET A 320 -15.84 0.13 2.84
CA MET A 320 -17.10 -0.52 2.47
C MET A 320 -17.42 -0.31 1.00
N CYS A 321 -17.40 -1.41 0.26
CA CYS A 321 -18.40 -1.76 -0.74
C CYS A 321 -18.71 -0.60 -1.75
N TYR A 322 -17.67 0.14 -2.13
CA TYR A 322 -17.34 0.89 -3.36
C TYR A 322 -16.10 1.80 -3.07
N GLU A 323 -14.90 1.46 -3.55
CA GLU A 323 -13.65 1.81 -2.82
C GLU A 323 -12.33 1.94 -3.64
N MET A 324 -11.29 2.55 -3.00
CA MET A 324 -9.86 2.13 -2.86
C MET A 324 -9.04 3.13 -2.02
N MET A 325 -8.02 2.77 -1.20
CA MET A 325 -6.62 3.33 -1.15
C MET A 325 -5.79 2.73 0.02
N GLY A 326 -4.64 3.35 0.45
CA GLY A 326 -3.68 3.17 1.62
C GLY A 326 -4.00 3.76 3.03
N VAL A 327 -4.18 2.93 4.09
CA VAL A 327 -5.53 2.69 4.68
C VAL A 327 -5.53 2.22 6.18
N LEU A 328 -5.57 3.11 7.19
CA LEU A 328 -5.59 2.78 8.66
C LEU A 328 -6.80 3.35 9.48
N GLN A 329 -8.02 3.31 8.92
CA GLN A 329 -8.78 4.57 8.75
C GLN A 329 -10.31 4.44 8.40
N ALA A 330 -11.10 3.64 9.12
CA ALA A 330 -12.24 2.90 8.53
C ALA A 330 -13.50 3.67 8.04
N TYR A 331 -14.39 2.88 7.39
CA TYR A 331 -15.86 2.92 7.56
C TYR A 331 -16.61 4.01 6.77
N ASN A 332 -17.62 3.61 5.96
CA ASN A 332 -17.68 3.81 4.50
C ASN A 332 -17.06 5.11 3.90
N SER A 333 -16.50 5.16 2.69
CA SER A 333 -16.62 4.31 1.49
C SER A 333 -17.95 4.45 0.71
N LYS A 334 -18.07 3.87 -0.50
CA LYS A 334 -18.54 4.60 -1.71
C LYS A 334 -17.79 5.91 -1.95
N SER A 335 -16.54 5.95 -1.52
CA SER A 335 -15.93 7.19 -1.05
C SER A 335 -14.43 7.05 -0.90
N CYS A 336 -13.85 8.19 -0.50
CA CYS A 336 -12.56 8.30 0.13
C CYS A 336 -11.40 8.19 -0.90
N VAL A 337 -10.13 8.43 -0.53
CA VAL A 337 -9.50 8.27 0.79
C VAL A 337 -7.99 8.70 0.73
N TYR A 338 -7.33 8.87 1.90
CA TYR A 338 -5.88 8.79 2.30
C TYR A 338 -5.76 9.44 3.72
N VAL A 339 -6.34 8.78 4.73
CA VAL A 339 -7.34 9.38 5.66
C VAL A 339 -6.96 9.52 7.15
N PHE A 340 -5.81 9.01 7.64
CA PHE A 340 -5.48 8.71 9.08
C PHE A 340 -6.58 8.89 10.16
N TYR A 341 -7.03 7.80 10.81
CA TYR A 341 -8.19 7.69 11.73
C TYR A 341 -9.54 8.23 11.18
N ALA A 342 -10.59 7.39 11.05
CA ALA A 342 -11.89 7.85 10.54
C ALA A 342 -13.11 7.01 10.94
N SER A 343 -14.30 7.58 10.70
CA SER A 343 -15.57 6.86 10.49
C SER A 343 -16.61 7.67 9.70
N ASP A 344 -17.48 6.90 9.06
CA ASP A 344 -18.86 7.09 8.60
C ASP A 344 -19.17 7.91 7.32
N MET A 345 -19.02 7.20 6.21
CA MET A 345 -20.04 6.92 5.20
C MET A 345 -20.57 8.07 4.32
N LEU A 346 -19.75 8.55 3.37
CA LEU A 346 -20.09 9.69 2.49
C LEU A 346 -18.93 10.70 2.48
N PHE A 347 -18.22 11.19 1.45
CA PHE A 347 -17.94 10.95 0.01
C PHE A 347 -16.45 11.39 -0.16
N CYS A 348 -15.56 10.87 0.69
CA CYS A 348 -14.40 11.60 1.21
C CYS A 348 -13.17 11.69 0.28
N ASP A 349 -12.14 12.40 0.77
CA ASP A 349 -10.73 12.40 0.38
C ASP A 349 -9.90 12.83 1.61
N SER A 350 -9.27 11.88 2.31
CA SER A 350 -8.01 12.13 3.05
C SER A 350 -8.01 13.13 4.23
N CYS A 351 -8.68 12.87 5.37
CA CYS A 351 -8.95 13.88 6.43
C CYS A 351 -7.78 14.55 7.22
N HIS A 352 -7.47 14.30 8.49
CA HIS A 352 -7.34 13.06 9.27
C HIS A 352 -8.02 13.19 10.65
N ASN A 353 -8.44 12.11 11.32
CA ASN A 353 -9.22 12.11 12.58
C ASN A 353 -10.68 12.61 12.42
N MET A 354 -11.54 11.73 11.89
CA MET A 354 -12.93 11.98 11.47
C MET A 354 -13.92 10.94 12.05
N ASN A 355 -15.23 11.23 12.13
CA ASN A 355 -16.22 10.30 12.77
C ASN A 355 -17.64 10.19 12.16
N SER A 356 -18.11 11.12 11.31
CA SER A 356 -19.26 10.89 10.39
C SER A 356 -19.46 12.06 9.41
N GLY A 357 -19.91 11.80 8.17
CA GLY A 357 -19.97 12.84 7.14
C GLY A 357 -20.82 12.59 5.89
N ILE A 358 -20.79 13.58 4.99
CA ILE A 358 -20.92 13.47 3.53
C ILE A 358 -19.93 14.46 2.87
N ALA A 359 -19.17 14.00 1.87
CA ALA A 359 -18.23 14.76 1.04
C ALA A 359 -17.11 15.54 1.78
N CYS A 360 -16.25 14.80 2.49
CA CYS A 360 -15.16 15.34 3.32
C CYS A 360 -13.84 15.57 2.57
N VAL A 361 -13.12 16.66 2.86
CA VAL A 361 -11.69 16.83 2.49
C VAL A 361 -10.89 17.46 3.64
N GLY A 362 -9.87 16.78 4.17
CA GLY A 362 -8.81 17.46 4.94
C GLY A 362 -9.11 17.98 6.37
N VAL A 363 -10.07 17.44 7.14
CA VAL A 363 -10.48 17.98 8.47
C VAL A 363 -9.98 17.13 9.66
N ARG A 364 -9.60 17.79 10.77
CA ARG A 364 -9.14 17.17 12.04
C ARG A 364 -10.10 17.39 13.23
N LYS A 365 -10.49 16.30 13.91
CA LYS A 365 -11.25 16.24 15.19
C LYS A 365 -12.67 16.85 15.16
N THR A 366 -13.51 16.47 14.20
CA THR A 366 -14.90 16.99 14.08
C THR A 366 -15.93 15.94 13.71
N ASP A 367 -17.11 15.99 14.33
CA ASP A 367 -18.30 15.20 13.96
C ASP A 367 -19.26 15.99 13.05
N TYR A 368 -20.15 15.31 12.32
CA TYR A 368 -21.31 15.87 11.60
C TYR A 368 -20.98 17.01 10.60
N CYS A 369 -20.15 16.71 9.60
CA CYS A 369 -19.67 17.70 8.62
C CYS A 369 -20.16 17.44 7.18
N ILE A 370 -20.47 18.53 6.46
CA ILE A 370 -20.78 18.57 5.02
C ILE A 370 -19.99 19.73 4.41
N LEU A 371 -19.24 19.50 3.32
CA LEU A 371 -18.45 20.54 2.62
C LEU A 371 -17.55 21.36 3.58
N ASN A 372 -16.88 20.65 4.50
CA ASN A 372 -16.05 21.19 5.60
C ASN A 372 -16.75 22.13 6.60
N LYS A 373 -18.08 22.30 6.53
CA LYS A 373 -18.87 23.00 7.55
C LYS A 373 -19.44 21.99 8.56
N GLN A 374 -19.40 22.34 9.84
CA GLN A 374 -19.93 21.52 10.94
C GLN A 374 -21.39 21.87 11.26
N TYR A 375 -22.20 20.86 11.58
CA TYR A 375 -23.62 20.96 11.89
C TYR A 375 -23.96 20.23 13.21
N ASN A 376 -25.16 20.47 13.74
CA ASN A 376 -25.73 19.57 14.76
C ASN A 376 -26.27 18.29 14.10
N LYS A 377 -26.39 17.21 14.88
CA LYS A 377 -26.80 15.88 14.37
C LYS A 377 -28.12 15.89 13.59
N GLU A 378 -29.17 16.51 14.13
CA GLU A 378 -30.49 16.51 13.49
C GLU A 378 -30.48 17.21 12.12
N THR A 379 -29.77 18.34 12.04
CA THR A 379 -29.57 19.09 10.79
C THR A 379 -28.73 18.29 9.79
N PHE A 380 -27.66 17.66 10.27
CA PHE A 380 -26.78 16.82 9.46
C PHE A 380 -27.51 15.62 8.83
N GLU A 381 -28.24 14.83 9.62
CA GLU A 381 -28.94 13.64 9.10
C GLU A 381 -30.03 14.02 8.07
N LYS A 382 -30.73 15.14 8.31
CA LYS A 382 -31.68 15.69 7.35
C LYS A 382 -31.01 16.07 6.03
N MET A 383 -29.91 16.84 6.08
CA MET A 383 -29.18 17.25 4.89
C MET A 383 -28.54 16.05 4.15
N LYS A 384 -28.01 15.06 4.89
CA LYS A 384 -27.49 13.79 4.38
C LYS A 384 -28.56 13.07 3.53
N ALA A 385 -29.79 12.96 4.03
CA ALA A 385 -30.91 12.36 3.30
C ALA A 385 -31.32 13.19 2.06
N GLU A 386 -31.45 14.51 2.18
CA GLU A 386 -31.83 15.39 1.06
C GLU A 386 -30.82 15.37 -0.09
N ILE A 387 -29.51 15.31 0.21
CA ILE A 387 -28.44 15.18 -0.78
C ILE A 387 -28.49 13.81 -1.47
N VAL A 388 -28.62 12.71 -0.73
CA VAL A 388 -28.66 11.35 -1.30
C VAL A 388 -29.89 11.16 -2.20
N GLU A 389 -31.09 11.57 -1.77
CA GLU A 389 -32.30 11.46 -2.58
C GLU A 389 -32.33 12.44 -3.76
N ARG A 390 -31.48 13.48 -3.77
CA ARG A 390 -31.22 14.29 -4.96
C ARG A 390 -30.34 13.54 -5.96
N LEU A 391 -29.18 13.03 -5.54
CA LEU A 391 -28.25 12.31 -6.42
C LEU A 391 -28.90 11.09 -7.10
N LYS A 392 -29.75 10.35 -6.38
CA LYS A 392 -30.58 9.26 -6.94
C LYS A 392 -31.51 9.72 -8.07
N ARG A 393 -32.19 10.86 -7.92
CA ARG A 393 -33.06 11.45 -8.96
C ARG A 393 -32.24 11.90 -10.18
N GLU A 394 -31.03 12.41 -9.95
CA GLU A 394 -30.07 12.79 -10.99
C GLU A 394 -29.37 11.58 -11.64
N LYS A 395 -29.52 10.37 -11.07
CA LYS A 395 -28.91 9.08 -11.48
C LYS A 395 -27.38 9.06 -11.40
N ILE A 396 -26.84 9.64 -10.33
CA ILE A 396 -25.41 9.80 -10.03
C ILE A 396 -25.00 8.82 -8.93
#